data_AF-A0A2K3JUU4-F1
#
_entry.id   AF-A0A2K3JUU4-F1
#
_cell.length_a   1.000
_cell.length_b   1.000
_cell.length_c   1.000
_cell.angle_alpha   90.00
_cell.angle_beta   90.00
_cell.angle_gamma   90.00
#
_symmetry.space_group_name_H-M   'P 1'
#
loop_
_entity.id
_entity.type
_entity.pdbx_description
1 polymer ?
#
loop_
_entity_poly.entity_id
_entity_poly.type
_entity_poly.pdbx_seq_one_letter_code
_entity_poly.pdbx_strand_id
1 'polypeptide(L)'
;MERMSFPTLWRKWIGECVGTTTASVLVNGCPTDEFPLERGLRQGDPLSHFLFLLAAEGLNVLMEAIVTRNFFTGYNMDEFDPISVTHL
;
A
#
# COMPACT_ATOMS: atom_id res chain seq x y z
N MET A 1 -5.09 9.35 -2.38
CA MET A 1 -5.14 9.50 -3.86
C MET A 1 -5.67 10.85 -4.32
N GLU A 2 -6.56 11.54 -3.58
CA GLU A 2 -7.02 12.90 -3.98
C GLU A 2 -5.89 13.93 -4.07
N ARG A 3 -4.94 13.91 -3.13
CA ARG A 3 -3.74 14.77 -3.14
C ARG A 3 -2.78 14.50 -4.30
N MET A 4 -2.93 13.35 -4.97
CA MET A 4 -2.17 12.98 -6.16
C MET A 4 -2.97 13.28 -7.46
N SER A 5 -4.06 14.06 -7.35
CA SER A 5 -4.89 14.51 -8.48
C SER A 5 -5.58 13.41 -9.27
N PHE A 6 -5.77 12.22 -8.69
CA PHE A 6 -6.54 11.16 -9.35
C PHE A 6 -8.03 11.53 -9.47
N PRO A 7 -8.66 11.31 -10.64
CA PRO A 7 -10.08 11.59 -10.87
C PRO A 7 -10.99 10.92 -9.84
N THR A 8 -12.08 11.59 -9.47
CA THR A 8 -13.08 11.06 -8.52
C THR A 8 -13.65 9.72 -8.96
N LEU A 9 -13.96 9.56 -10.26
CA LEU A 9 -14.47 8.31 -10.82
C LEU A 9 -13.47 7.16 -10.66
N TRP A 10 -12.19 7.42 -10.99
CA TRP A 10 -11.13 6.42 -10.86
C TRP A 10 -10.95 6.00 -9.38
N ARG A 11 -10.98 6.95 -8.45
CA ARG A 11 -10.89 6.66 -7.01
C ARG A 11 -12.07 5.79 -6.53
N LYS A 12 -13.27 6.01 -7.05
CA LYS A 12 -14.44 5.17 -6.76
C LYS A 12 -14.22 3.75 -7.28
N TRP A 13 -13.76 3.57 -8.52
CA TRP A 13 -13.47 2.24 -9.05
C TRP A 13 -12.44 1.48 -8.23
N ILE A 14 -11.34 2.12 -7.85
CA ILE A 14 -10.37 1.49 -6.94
C ILE A 14 -11.05 1.12 -5.61
N GLY A 15 -11.86 2.03 -5.03
CA GLY A 15 -12.62 1.77 -3.81
C GLY A 15 -13.50 0.54 -3.89
N GLU A 16 -14.22 0.35 -5.00
CA GLU A 16 -15.02 -0.85 -5.25
C GLU A 16 -14.13 -2.11 -5.34
N CYS A 17 -13.01 -2.05 -6.08
CA CYS A 17 -12.09 -3.17 -6.23
C CYS A 17 -11.50 -3.66 -4.90
N VAL A 18 -11.10 -2.75 -4.00
CA VAL A 18 -10.58 -3.13 -2.68
C VAL A 18 -11.68 -3.38 -1.62
N GLY A 19 -12.86 -2.79 -1.76
CA GLY A 19 -13.88 -2.78 -0.71
C GLY A 19 -14.97 -3.85 -0.81
N THR A 20 -15.15 -4.46 -1.98
CA THR A 20 -16.29 -5.38 -2.24
C THR A 20 -15.90 -6.86 -2.33
N THR A 21 -14.68 -7.21 -1.91
CA THR A 21 -14.17 -8.58 -2.11
C THR A 21 -14.75 -9.55 -1.07
N THR A 22 -15.33 -10.65 -1.55
CA THR A 22 -15.65 -11.84 -0.75
C THR A 22 -14.71 -13.00 -1.09
N ALA A 23 -14.59 -13.97 -0.18
CA ALA A 23 -13.84 -15.19 -0.39
C ALA A 23 -14.55 -16.40 0.24
N SER A 24 -14.23 -17.60 -0.27
CA SER A 24 -14.59 -18.89 0.34
C SER A 24 -13.33 -19.73 0.50
N VAL A 25 -13.33 -20.64 1.47
CA VAL A 25 -12.23 -21.60 1.67
C VAL A 25 -12.65 -22.94 1.05
N LEU A 26 -11.75 -23.57 0.30
CA LEU A 26 -11.99 -24.93 -0.20
C LEU A 26 -11.59 -25.95 0.87
N VAL A 27 -12.55 -26.74 1.35
CA VAL A 27 -12.34 -27.87 2.26
C VAL A 27 -12.59 -29.16 1.48
N ASN A 28 -11.53 -29.96 1.29
CA ASN A 28 -11.57 -31.17 0.44
C ASN A 28 -12.10 -30.91 -0.99
N GLY A 29 -11.80 -29.73 -1.54
CA GLY A 29 -12.26 -29.31 -2.87
C GLY A 29 -13.69 -28.75 -2.90
N CYS A 30 -14.43 -28.76 -1.80
CA CYS A 30 -15.74 -28.15 -1.69
C CYS A 30 -15.64 -26.74 -1.07
N PRO A 31 -16.25 -25.70 -1.66
CA PRO A 31 -16.24 -24.37 -1.08
C PRO A 31 -17.10 -24.29 0.18
N THR A 32 -16.63 -23.54 1.17
CA THR A 32 -17.44 -23.05 2.30
C THR A 32 -18.35 -21.90 1.87
N ASP A 33 -19.21 -21.46 2.79
CA ASP A 33 -19.91 -20.19 2.64
C ASP A 33 -18.91 -19.04 2.42
N GLU A 34 -19.35 -18.05 1.63
CA GLU A 34 -18.57 -16.84 1.39
C GLU A 34 -18.59 -15.93 2.62
N PHE A 35 -17.47 -15.26 2.83
CA PHE A 35 -17.31 -14.23 3.84
C PHE A 35 -16.64 -12.98 3.24
N PRO A 36 -16.95 -11.78 3.76
CA PRO A 36 -16.32 -10.56 3.31
C PRO A 36 -14.85 -10.52 3.76
N LEU A 37 -13.96 -10.03 2.89
CA LEU A 37 -12.60 -9.70 3.27
C LEU A 37 -12.57 -8.31 3.91
N GLU A 38 -12.02 -8.19 5.11
CA GLU A 38 -11.87 -6.88 5.77
C GLU A 38 -10.75 -6.04 5.15
N ARG A 39 -9.70 -6.69 4.66
CA ARG A 39 -8.47 -6.05 4.19
C ARG A 39 -7.83 -6.85 3.07
N GLY A 40 -7.15 -6.12 2.19
CA GLY A 40 -6.29 -6.69 1.14
C GLY A 40 -7.02 -6.93 -0.17
N LEU A 41 -6.22 -7.19 -1.20
CA LEU A 41 -6.69 -7.64 -2.51
C LEU A 41 -6.52 -9.16 -2.62
N ARG A 42 -7.26 -9.75 -3.56
CA ARG A 42 -7.08 -11.17 -3.89
C ARG A 42 -5.66 -11.41 -4.37
N GLN A 43 -5.06 -12.53 -3.98
CA GLN A 43 -3.77 -12.93 -4.52
C GLN A 43 -3.90 -13.10 -6.04
N GLY A 44 -2.95 -12.53 -6.79
CA GLY A 44 -3.00 -12.51 -8.25
C GLY A 44 -3.88 -11.40 -8.84
N ASP A 45 -4.41 -10.48 -8.02
CA ASP A 45 -5.10 -9.30 -8.52
C ASP A 45 -4.11 -8.40 -9.28
N PRO A 46 -4.36 -8.07 -10.56
CA PRO A 46 -3.46 -7.24 -11.35
C PRO A 46 -3.30 -5.81 -10.79
N LEU A 47 -4.24 -5.30 -10.00
CA LEU A 47 -4.16 -3.99 -9.36
C LEU A 47 -3.22 -3.96 -8.17
N SER A 48 -2.95 -5.11 -7.53
CA SER A 48 -2.16 -5.19 -6.30
C SER A 48 -0.78 -4.56 -6.43
N HIS A 49 -0.10 -4.80 -7.56
CA HIS A 49 1.22 -4.24 -7.82
C HIS A 49 1.20 -2.72 -7.96
N PHE A 50 0.21 -2.18 -8.68
CA PHE A 50 0.05 -0.74 -8.85
C PHE A 50 -0.29 -0.05 -7.52
N LEU A 51 -1.21 -0.60 -6.74
CA LEU A 51 -1.59 -0.03 -5.44
C LEU A 51 -0.44 -0.09 -4.43
N PHE A 52 0.38 -1.15 -4.47
CA PHE A 52 1.59 -1.24 -3.65
C PHE A 52 2.57 -0.11 -3.96
N LEU A 53 2.89 0.11 -5.23
CA LEU A 53 3.78 1.21 -5.64
C LEU A 53 3.23 2.58 -5.23
N LEU A 54 1.92 2.79 -5.37
CA LEU A 54 1.29 4.05 -4.99
C LEU A 54 1.39 4.30 -3.48
N ALA A 55 1.23 3.26 -2.66
CA ALA A 55 1.41 3.35 -1.22
C ALA A 55 2.88 3.57 -0.83
N ALA A 56 3.81 2.87 -1.49
CA ALA A 56 5.25 3.03 -1.25
C ALA A 56 5.73 4.45 -1.59
N GLU A 57 5.31 5.00 -2.72
CA GLU A 57 5.61 6.38 -3.10
C GLU A 57 5.02 7.39 -2.09
N GLY A 58 3.79 7.17 -1.66
CA GLY A 58 3.16 7.99 -0.63
C GLY A 58 3.92 7.94 0.71
N LEU A 59 4.48 6.78 1.07
CA LEU A 59 5.34 6.62 2.23
C LEU A 59 6.67 7.35 2.07
N ASN A 60 7.33 7.23 0.91
CA ASN A 60 8.59 7.92 0.61
C ASN A 60 8.44 9.45 0.82
N VAL A 61 7.43 10.04 0.18
CA VAL A 61 7.14 11.48 0.29
C VAL A 61 6.85 11.90 1.74
N LEU A 62 6.13 11.06 2.49
CA LEU A 62 5.85 11.33 3.90
C LEU A 62 7.13 11.28 4.75
N MET A 63 7.99 10.28 4.53
CA MET A 63 9.23 10.11 5.25
C MET A 63 10.21 11.26 4.97
N GLU A 64 10.37 11.66 3.70
CA GLU A 64 11.16 12.84 3.33
C GLU A 64 10.67 14.10 4.05
N ALA A 65 9.35 14.32 4.11
CA ALA A 65 8.76 15.47 4.79
C ALA A 65 9.02 15.44 6.31
N ILE A 66 8.96 14.27 6.94
CA ILE A 66 9.20 14.10 8.39
C ILE A 66 10.68 14.33 8.71
N VAL A 67 11.60 13.83 7.88
CA VAL A 67 13.05 14.04 8.02
C VAL A 67 13.41 15.51 7.86
N THR A 68 12.86 16.18 6.82
CA THR A 68 13.08 17.62 6.59
C THR A 68 12.60 18.46 7.77
N ARG A 69 11.56 18.02 8.48
CA ARG A 69 11.02 18.68 9.67
C ARG A 69 11.74 18.29 10.97
N ASN A 70 12.80 17.50 10.90
CA ASN A 70 13.55 16.97 12.04
C ASN A 70 12.67 16.17 13.02
N PHE A 71 11.56 15.59 12.56
CA PHE A 71 10.74 14.69 13.37
C PHE A 71 11.27 13.25 13.37
N PHE A 72 12.13 12.92 12.41
CA PHE A 72 12.81 11.64 12.31
C PHE A 72 14.24 11.87 11.83
N THR A 73 15.20 11.16 12.41
CA THR A 73 16.60 11.16 11.99
C THR A 73 16.91 9.80 11.41
N GLY A 74 17.34 9.76 10.15
CA GLY A 74 17.74 8.53 9.49
C GLY A 74 18.95 7.88 10.16
N TYR A 75 19.12 6.59 9.92
CA TYR A 75 20.29 5.85 10.38
C TYR A 75 21.42 6.03 9.36
N ASN A 76 22.54 6.59 9.80
CA ASN A 76 23.70 6.82 8.94
C ASN A 76 24.63 5.61 8.99
N MET A 77 24.86 5.02 7.82
CA MET A 77 25.84 3.97 7.62
C MET A 77 27.12 4.64 7.09
N ASP A 78 28.23 4.45 7.81
CA ASP A 78 29.56 5.02 7.58
C ASP A 78 29.79 6.46 8.11
N GLU A 79 31.01 6.69 8.58
CA GLU A 79 31.47 7.95 9.20
C GLU A 79 32.10 8.89 8.15
N PHE A 80 32.56 8.33 7.02
CA PHE A 80 33.25 9.08 5.96
C PHE A 80 32.37 9.40 4.74
N ASP A 81 31.35 8.59 4.47
CA ASP A 81 30.33 8.83 3.45
C ASP A 81 28.94 8.41 3.99
N PRO A 82 28.29 9.26 4.80
CA PRO A 82 27.11 8.87 5.54
C PRO A 82 25.93 8.62 4.59
N ILE A 83 25.65 7.34 4.33
CA ILE A 83 24.42 6.93 3.65
C ILE A 83 23.31 6.93 4.69
N SER A 84 22.41 7.92 4.62
CA SER A 84 21.28 8.03 5.54
C SER A 84 20.12 7.16 5.05
N VAL A 85 19.82 6.11 5.80
CA VAL A 85 18.66 5.24 5.57
C VAL A 85 17.51 5.74 6.42
N THR A 86 16.42 6.17 5.80
CA THR A 86 15.24 6.69 6.51
C THR A 86 14.07 5.72 6.49
N HIS A 87 13.93 4.96 5.41
CA HIS A 87 12.91 3.94 5.19
C HIS A 87 13.42 2.92 4.16
N LEU A 88 12.74 1.77 4.05
CA LEU A 88 13.05 0.67 3.12
C LEU A 88 12.11 0.70 1.91
#